data_AF-A0A9N8KE44-F1
#
_entry.id   AF-A0A9N8KE44-F1
#
_cell.length_a   1.000
_cell.length_b   1.000
_cell.length_c   1.000
_cell.angle_alpha   90.00
_cell.angle_beta   90.00
_cell.angle_gamma   90.00
#
_symmetry.space_group_name_H-M   'P 1'
#
loop_
_entity.id
_entity.type
_entity.pdbx_description
1 polymer ?
#
loop_
_entity_poly.entity_id
_entity_poly.type
_entity_poly.pdbx_seq_one_letter_code
_entity_poly.pdbx_strand_id
1 'polypeptide(L)'
;MDDKDFINGDNANPTVFNNPKDSDIILEFGCHQVYAHRAILRMCLNSQFPVATSAVFNIVHDSPEDLMPIYAMLKHVYGMPSGIHPKNTRFYHAENEHELMYSIRVYMLSDIYDVPSARNAAISAVKNLLDECTGSDTLGEEDHRAVAECVMKLCGPGAPQLADSKLRNTLFSWLSDNFHFVTRNPEFKAKIENGSLLDTELTAKLLFALSAQIASPPRKKRRVQTVYLRSEHP
;
A
#
# COMPACT_ATOMS: atom_id res chain seq x y z
N MET A 1 1.58 -11.32 11.19
CA MET A 1 2.70 -11.96 11.90
C MET A 1 3.61 -10.82 12.28
N ASP A 2 3.73 -10.56 13.59
CA ASP A 2 4.63 -9.53 14.10
C ASP A 2 6.07 -10.00 13.86
N ASP A 3 6.81 -9.17 13.14
CA ASP A 3 8.23 -9.36 12.90
C ASP A 3 8.95 -9.04 14.21
N LYS A 4 9.18 -10.06 15.05
CA LYS A 4 9.65 -9.91 16.45
C LYS A 4 11.03 -9.27 16.56
N ASP A 5 11.75 -9.15 15.45
CA ASP A 5 13.11 -8.62 15.40
C ASP A 5 13.18 -7.16 14.91
N PHE A 6 12.04 -6.57 14.53
CA PHE A 6 11.98 -5.21 14.01
C PHE A 6 11.67 -4.20 15.12
N ILE A 7 12.65 -3.35 15.49
CA ILE A 7 12.44 -2.24 16.44
C ILE A 7 11.50 -1.23 15.78
N ASN A 8 10.28 -1.14 16.31
CA ASN A 8 9.17 -0.40 15.70
C ASN A 8 8.68 0.72 16.64
N GLY A 9 8.41 1.90 16.08
CA GLY A 9 7.52 2.88 16.70
C GLY A 9 8.26 3.85 17.61
N ASP A 10 7.70 4.12 18.79
CA ASP A 10 8.11 5.21 19.71
C ASP A 10 9.57 5.14 20.19
N ASN A 11 10.21 3.98 20.04
CA ASN A 11 11.61 3.76 20.42
C ASN A 11 12.60 4.01 19.26
N ALA A 12 12.12 4.29 18.05
CA ALA A 12 12.98 4.66 16.95
C ALA A 12 13.56 6.06 17.19
N ASN A 13 14.87 6.19 17.03
CA ASN A 13 15.51 7.51 17.06
C ASN A 13 15.50 8.10 15.64
N PRO A 14 14.60 9.04 15.31
CA PRO A 14 14.48 9.58 13.96
C PRO A 14 15.72 10.37 13.53
N THR A 15 16.60 10.76 14.46
CA THR A 15 17.84 11.50 14.17
C THR A 15 18.92 10.62 13.51
N VAL A 16 18.76 9.29 13.56
CA VAL A 16 19.67 8.36 12.88
C VAL A 16 19.40 8.33 11.37
N PHE A 17 18.16 8.57 10.94
CA PHE A 17 17.81 8.60 9.53
C PHE A 17 18.43 9.83 8.83
N ASN A 18 19.08 9.61 7.69
CA ASN A 18 19.72 10.66 6.87
C ASN A 18 20.75 11.51 7.63
N ASN A 19 21.49 10.89 8.57
CA ASN A 19 22.55 11.54 9.32
C ASN A 19 23.93 11.25 8.69
N PRO A 20 24.65 12.27 8.18
CA PRO A 20 25.95 12.08 7.53
C PRO A 20 27.09 11.71 8.49
N LYS A 21 26.95 11.95 9.81
CA LYS A 21 28.04 11.76 10.78
C LYS A 21 28.38 10.28 10.99
N ASP A 22 27.37 9.43 10.97
CA ASP A 22 27.46 8.02 11.37
C ASP A 22 27.17 7.06 10.20
N SER A 23 26.92 7.60 9.00
CA SER A 23 26.60 6.84 7.79
C SER A 23 27.83 6.23 7.14
N ASP A 24 27.67 5.02 6.60
CA ASP A 24 28.70 4.26 5.87
C ASP A 24 28.27 3.90 4.42
N ILE A 25 27.13 4.44 3.97
CA ILE A 25 26.64 4.33 2.61
C ILE A 25 25.72 5.52 2.26
N ILE A 26 25.77 5.95 1.00
CA ILE A 26 24.84 6.94 0.43
C ILE A 26 23.88 6.20 -0.50
N LEU A 27 22.58 6.43 -0.33
CA LEU A 27 21.54 5.96 -1.24
C LEU A 27 21.16 7.11 -2.18
N GLU A 28 21.30 6.93 -3.48
CA GLU A 28 20.95 7.93 -4.49
C GLU A 28 19.71 7.51 -5.29
N PHE A 29 18.83 8.45 -5.59
CA PHE A 29 17.66 8.25 -6.45
C PHE A 29 17.29 9.59 -7.09
N GLY A 30 17.52 9.69 -8.41
CA GLY A 30 17.39 10.96 -9.13
C GLY A 30 18.40 12.00 -8.62
N CYS A 31 17.92 13.21 -8.28
CA CYS A 31 18.72 14.26 -7.66
C CYS A 31 18.71 14.21 -6.13
N HIS A 32 18.15 13.15 -5.54
CA HIS A 32 18.03 12.97 -4.10
C HIS A 32 19.07 11.99 -3.58
N GLN A 33 19.51 12.22 -2.35
CA GLN A 33 20.38 11.31 -1.63
C GLN A 33 19.94 11.14 -0.18
N VAL A 34 20.26 9.98 0.39
CA VAL A 34 20.06 9.66 1.80
C VAL A 34 21.33 9.06 2.38
N TYR A 35 21.85 9.65 3.46
CA TYR A 35 22.92 9.07 4.26
C TYR A 35 22.36 7.91 5.10
N ALA A 36 22.89 6.71 4.90
CA ALA A 36 22.34 5.49 5.48
C ALA A 36 23.41 4.61 6.15
N HIS A 37 22.92 3.56 6.82
CA HIS A 37 23.72 2.66 7.63
C HIS A 37 23.56 1.23 7.11
N ARG A 38 24.64 0.63 6.61
CA ARG A 38 24.65 -0.73 6.04
C ARG A 38 24.16 -1.77 7.04
N ALA A 39 24.47 -1.60 8.32
CA ALA A 39 24.00 -2.48 9.38
C ALA A 39 22.47 -2.51 9.46
N ILE A 40 21.82 -1.34 9.45
CA ILE A 40 20.35 -1.22 9.49
C ILE A 40 19.73 -1.79 8.21
N LEU A 41 20.30 -1.43 7.05
CA LEU A 41 19.81 -1.92 5.75
C LEU A 41 19.85 -3.46 5.69
N ARG A 42 20.97 -4.09 6.07
CA ARG A 42 21.13 -5.56 6.08
C ARG A 42 20.19 -6.28 7.05
N MET A 43 19.74 -5.62 8.11
CA MET A 43 18.79 -6.22 9.05
C MET A 43 17.35 -6.24 8.52
N CYS A 44 16.98 -5.28 7.66
CA CYS A 44 15.61 -5.10 7.20
C CYS A 44 15.38 -5.52 5.75
N LEU A 45 16.45 -5.67 4.97
CA LEU A 45 16.41 -6.04 3.56
C LEU A 45 16.89 -7.47 3.43
N ASN A 46 15.97 -8.34 3.04
CA ASN A 46 16.30 -9.73 2.71
C ASN A 46 16.94 -9.83 1.31
N SER A 47 16.78 -8.80 0.48
CA SER A 47 17.49 -8.69 -0.78
C SER A 47 18.98 -8.46 -0.53
N GLN A 48 19.81 -9.13 -1.32
CA GLN A 48 21.23 -8.81 -1.41
C GLN A 48 21.36 -7.45 -2.07
N PHE A 49 21.16 -6.37 -1.31
CA PHE A 49 21.82 -5.12 -1.66
C PHE A 49 23.27 -5.51 -1.97
N PRO A 50 23.88 -5.04 -3.07
CA PRO A 50 25.31 -5.15 -3.29
C PRO A 50 26.04 -4.27 -2.26
N VAL A 51 25.86 -4.54 -0.96
CA VAL A 51 26.49 -3.87 0.18
C VAL A 51 27.94 -4.29 0.32
N ALA A 52 28.58 -4.89 -0.69
CA ALA A 52 29.91 -5.44 -0.48
C ALA A 52 31.01 -4.38 -0.66
N THR A 53 30.92 -3.41 -1.57
CA THR A 53 32.11 -2.59 -1.90
C THR A 53 31.88 -1.11 -2.22
N SER A 54 30.71 -0.66 -2.71
CA SER A 54 30.51 0.73 -3.12
C SER A 54 30.05 1.64 -1.97
N ALA A 55 30.60 2.85 -1.89
CA ALA A 55 30.16 3.89 -0.95
C ALA A 55 28.77 4.46 -1.32
N VAL A 56 28.34 4.27 -2.56
CA VAL A 56 27.07 4.78 -3.10
C VAL A 56 26.26 3.63 -3.69
N PHE A 57 24.96 3.61 -3.42
CA PHE A 57 23.99 2.68 -4.00
C PHE A 57 22.86 3.44 -4.66
N ASN A 58 22.59 3.13 -5.93
CA ASN A 58 21.51 3.75 -6.69
C ASN A 58 20.21 2.95 -6.51
N ILE A 59 19.21 3.58 -5.91
CA ILE A 59 17.83 3.08 -5.88
C ILE A 59 17.23 3.42 -7.25
N VAL A 60 16.99 2.38 -8.04
CA VAL A 60 16.27 2.49 -9.31
C VAL A 60 14.82 2.84 -9.02
N HIS A 61 14.30 3.84 -9.74
CA HIS A 61 12.92 4.28 -9.69
C HIS A 61 12.45 4.64 -11.11
N ASP A 62 11.15 4.47 -11.37
CA ASP A 62 10.59 4.58 -12.71
C ASP A 62 9.85 5.92 -12.91
N SER A 63 9.50 6.60 -11.82
CA SER A 63 8.75 7.87 -11.85
C SER A 63 9.24 8.85 -10.76
N PRO A 64 9.14 10.17 -10.98
CA PRO A 64 9.26 11.17 -9.91
C PRO A 64 8.26 10.97 -8.75
N GLU A 65 7.14 10.32 -9.02
CA GLU A 65 6.13 10.00 -8.01
C GLU A 65 6.61 8.93 -7.01
N ASP A 66 7.69 8.21 -7.33
CA ASP A 66 8.26 7.19 -6.46
C ASP A 66 9.14 7.78 -5.36
N LEU A 67 9.49 9.07 -5.43
CA LEU A 67 10.37 9.74 -4.46
C LEU A 67 9.85 9.64 -3.02
N MET A 68 8.60 10.03 -2.80
CA MET A 68 8.01 9.99 -1.47
C MET A 68 7.77 8.55 -0.96
N PRO A 69 7.30 7.60 -1.80
CA PRO A 69 7.28 6.18 -1.47
C PRO A 69 8.66 5.59 -1.11
N ILE A 70 9.75 5.99 -1.78
CA ILE A 70 11.12 5.58 -1.43
C ILE A 70 11.47 6.07 -0.02
N TYR A 71 11.24 7.37 0.26
CA TYR A 71 11.46 7.90 1.61
C TYR A 71 10.62 7.17 2.66
N ALA A 72 9.39 6.79 2.34
CA ALA A 72 8.51 6.06 3.24
C ALA A 72 9.06 4.67 3.59
N MET A 73 9.51 3.93 2.57
CA MET A 73 10.13 2.62 2.73
C MET A 73 11.42 2.73 3.53
N LEU A 74 12.29 3.69 3.22
CA LEU A 74 13.55 3.89 3.94
C LEU A 74 13.30 4.30 5.39
N LYS A 75 12.39 5.22 5.67
CA LYS A 75 12.02 5.58 7.05
C LYS A 75 11.43 4.39 7.80
N HIS A 76 10.66 3.54 7.12
CA HIS A 76 10.18 2.29 7.70
C HIS A 76 11.36 1.45 8.17
N VAL A 77 12.37 1.21 7.33
CA VAL A 77 13.60 0.47 7.70
C VAL A 77 14.31 1.04 8.95
N TYR A 78 14.16 2.32 9.24
CA TYR A 78 14.72 2.98 10.44
C TYR A 78 13.79 2.94 11.67
N GLY A 79 12.81 2.04 11.68
CA GLY A 79 11.89 1.88 12.80
C GLY A 79 10.79 2.94 12.87
N MET A 80 10.59 3.73 11.80
CA MET A 80 9.47 4.68 11.69
C MET A 80 8.41 4.11 10.74
N PRO A 81 7.45 3.27 11.18
CA PRO A 81 6.54 2.62 10.26
C PRO A 81 5.68 3.60 9.47
N SER A 82 5.56 3.31 8.17
CA SER A 82 4.74 4.06 7.24
C SER A 82 3.27 4.10 7.69
N GLY A 83 2.72 5.31 7.75
CA GLY A 83 1.35 5.58 8.17
C GLY A 83 1.06 5.43 9.65
N ILE A 84 2.08 5.18 10.48
CA ILE A 84 1.93 5.07 11.95
C ILE A 84 2.81 6.12 12.63
N HIS A 85 4.09 6.19 12.28
CA HIS A 85 5.02 7.09 12.96
C HIS A 85 4.84 8.55 12.50
N PRO A 86 4.86 9.56 13.40
CA PRO A 86 4.66 10.97 13.05
C PRO A 86 5.60 11.53 11.98
N LYS A 87 6.81 10.97 11.85
CA LYS A 87 7.81 11.35 10.82
C LYS A 87 7.68 10.56 9.50
N ASN A 88 6.78 9.58 9.46
CA ASN A 88 6.48 8.75 8.30
C ASN A 88 4.95 8.62 8.11
N THR A 89 4.22 9.72 8.30
CA THR A 89 2.78 9.77 8.11
C THR A 89 2.43 9.89 6.64
N ARG A 90 1.20 9.48 6.31
CA ARG A 90 0.64 9.55 4.95
C ARG A 90 0.39 11.00 4.51
N PHE A 91 0.15 11.93 5.42
CA PHE A 91 -0.22 13.32 5.09
C PHE A 91 0.85 14.19 4.39
N TYR A 92 1.99 13.63 4.00
CA TYR A 92 3.04 14.32 3.23
C TYR A 92 3.17 13.78 1.79
N HIS A 93 2.07 13.36 1.16
CA HIS A 93 2.09 13.03 -0.27
C HIS A 93 2.30 14.30 -1.11
N ALA A 94 2.76 14.15 -2.36
CA ALA A 94 2.75 15.26 -3.31
C ALA A 94 1.32 15.81 -3.41
N GLU A 95 1.14 17.12 -3.61
CA GLU A 95 -0.13 17.85 -3.46
C GLU A 95 -1.34 17.28 -4.25
N ASN A 96 -1.14 16.27 -5.10
CA ASN A 96 -2.17 15.67 -5.94
C ASN A 96 -2.18 14.12 -5.94
N GLU A 97 -1.40 13.43 -5.10
CA GLU A 97 -1.41 11.95 -5.06
C GLU A 97 -2.38 11.42 -4.01
N HIS A 98 -3.32 10.55 -4.44
CA HIS A 98 -4.28 9.89 -3.56
C HIS A 98 -3.57 8.87 -2.64
N GLU A 99 -3.94 8.84 -1.35
CA GLU A 99 -3.28 8.02 -0.32
C GLU A 99 -3.24 6.51 -0.67
N LEU A 100 -4.28 6.05 -1.36
CA LEU A 100 -4.39 4.67 -1.86
C LEU A 100 -3.27 4.34 -2.87
N MET A 101 -3.05 5.21 -3.85
CA MET A 101 -2.02 5.01 -4.87
C MET A 101 -0.62 5.09 -4.26
N TYR A 102 -0.40 6.05 -3.36
CA TYR A 102 0.84 6.13 -2.60
C TYR A 102 1.14 4.82 -1.87
N SER A 103 0.15 4.27 -1.16
CA SER A 103 0.33 3.03 -0.40
C SER A 103 0.66 1.84 -1.31
N ILE A 104 0.10 1.79 -2.52
CA ILE A 104 0.45 0.80 -3.55
C ILE A 104 1.91 0.98 -4.01
N ARG A 105 2.38 2.20 -4.26
CA ARG A 105 3.78 2.43 -4.64
C ARG A 105 4.75 2.02 -3.55
N VAL A 106 4.43 2.32 -2.29
CA VAL A 106 5.23 1.85 -1.13
C VAL A 106 5.32 0.34 -1.13
N TYR A 107 4.21 -0.37 -1.39
CA TYR A 107 4.22 -1.83 -1.51
C TYR A 107 5.11 -2.32 -2.65
N MET A 108 4.95 -1.76 -3.85
CA MET A 108 5.73 -2.16 -5.03
C MET A 108 7.23 -1.98 -4.81
N LEU A 109 7.66 -0.85 -4.26
CA LEU A 109 9.07 -0.61 -3.91
C LEU A 109 9.54 -1.59 -2.82
N SER A 110 8.72 -1.81 -1.80
CA SER A 110 9.04 -2.76 -0.72
C SER A 110 9.08 -4.22 -1.22
N ASP A 111 8.45 -4.54 -2.34
CA ASP A 111 8.58 -5.82 -3.03
C ASP A 111 9.90 -5.90 -3.80
N ILE A 112 10.22 -4.87 -4.60
CA ILE A 112 11.47 -4.77 -5.37
C ILE A 112 12.71 -4.89 -4.47
N TYR A 113 12.73 -4.14 -3.36
CA TYR A 113 13.87 -4.13 -2.44
C TYR A 113 13.78 -5.20 -1.34
N ASP A 114 12.75 -6.03 -1.36
CA ASP A 114 12.45 -7.06 -0.38
C ASP A 114 12.51 -6.58 1.09
N VAL A 115 11.59 -5.68 1.43
CA VAL A 115 11.28 -5.22 2.79
C VAL A 115 9.90 -5.77 3.22
N PRO A 116 9.81 -7.01 3.77
CA PRO A 116 8.53 -7.63 4.10
C PRO A 116 7.70 -6.85 5.12
N SER A 117 8.34 -6.22 6.11
CA SER A 117 7.66 -5.41 7.13
C SER A 117 6.94 -4.20 6.52
N ALA A 118 7.60 -3.50 5.60
CA ALA A 118 7.01 -2.38 4.86
C ALA A 118 5.90 -2.86 3.90
N ARG A 119 6.05 -4.01 3.22
CA ARG A 119 4.96 -4.62 2.44
C ARG A 119 3.72 -4.86 3.29
N ASN A 120 3.87 -5.44 4.48
CA ASN A 120 2.76 -5.71 5.38
C ASN A 120 2.08 -4.42 5.87
N ALA A 121 2.86 -3.38 6.18
CA ALA A 121 2.32 -2.09 6.56
C ALA A 121 1.52 -1.43 5.42
N ALA A 122 2.02 -1.50 4.18
CA ALA A 122 1.32 -1.00 3.01
C ALA A 122 0.02 -1.79 2.72
N ILE A 123 0.00 -3.11 2.90
CA ILE A 123 -1.23 -3.91 2.78
C ILE A 123 -2.27 -3.45 3.81
N SER A 124 -1.86 -3.27 5.08
CA SER A 124 -2.76 -2.77 6.13
C SER A 124 -3.28 -1.37 5.82
N ALA A 125 -2.42 -0.50 5.28
CA ALA A 125 -2.79 0.83 4.83
C ALA A 125 -3.88 0.80 3.76
N VAL A 126 -3.67 0.02 2.70
CA VAL A 126 -4.62 -0.13 1.61
C VAL A 126 -5.94 -0.69 2.11
N LYS A 127 -5.94 -1.71 2.98
CA LYS A 127 -7.18 -2.25 3.55
C LYS A 127 -7.99 -1.19 4.30
N ASN A 128 -7.35 -0.43 5.18
CA ASN A 128 -8.03 0.60 5.95
C ASN A 128 -8.65 1.67 5.04
N LEU A 129 -7.90 2.14 4.03
CA LEU A 129 -8.39 3.13 3.07
C LEU A 129 -9.56 2.60 2.24
N LEU A 130 -9.48 1.34 1.79
CA LEU A 130 -10.57 0.68 1.06
C LEU A 130 -11.81 0.46 1.94
N ASP A 131 -11.63 0.15 3.22
CA ASP A 131 -12.74 0.02 4.16
C ASP A 131 -13.42 1.38 4.42
N GLU A 132 -12.65 2.45 4.58
CA GLU A 132 -13.13 3.84 4.67
C GLU A 132 -13.96 4.23 3.43
N CYS A 133 -13.47 3.87 2.24
CA CYS A 133 -14.20 4.07 0.98
C CYS A 133 -15.59 3.39 0.97
N THR A 134 -15.73 2.22 1.59
CA THR A 134 -17.00 1.47 1.64
C THR A 134 -17.89 1.81 2.83
N GLY A 135 -17.34 2.44 3.86
CA GLY A 135 -18.07 2.86 5.06
C GLY A 135 -18.97 4.08 4.81
N SER A 136 -18.69 4.84 3.75
CA SER A 136 -19.55 5.92 3.26
C SER A 136 -20.61 5.36 2.31
N ASP A 137 -21.87 5.81 2.44
CA ASP A 137 -22.95 5.44 1.52
C ASP A 137 -22.68 5.90 0.07
N THR A 138 -21.71 6.78 -0.13
CA THR A 138 -21.21 7.26 -1.43
C THR A 138 -19.69 7.48 -1.40
N LEU A 139 -18.98 6.93 -2.39
CA LEU A 139 -17.61 7.35 -2.71
C LEU A 139 -17.65 8.69 -3.46
N GLY A 140 -16.71 9.59 -3.18
CA GLY A 140 -16.48 10.78 -4.02
C GLY A 140 -16.07 10.37 -5.43
N GLU A 141 -16.16 11.29 -6.40
CA GLU A 141 -15.66 11.04 -7.77
C GLU A 141 -14.15 10.75 -7.76
N GLU A 142 -13.40 11.46 -6.92
CA GLU A 142 -11.95 11.29 -6.76
C GLU A 142 -11.59 9.90 -6.23
N ASP A 143 -12.31 9.41 -5.22
CA ASP A 143 -12.08 8.09 -4.63
C ASP A 143 -12.37 6.96 -5.65
N HIS A 144 -13.46 7.08 -6.42
CA HIS A 144 -13.76 6.09 -7.47
C HIS A 144 -12.65 6.03 -8.52
N ARG A 145 -12.18 7.20 -8.96
CA ARG A 145 -11.07 7.29 -9.92
C ARG A 145 -9.80 6.67 -9.33
N ALA A 146 -9.47 7.00 -8.09
CA ALA A 146 -8.28 6.46 -7.43
C ALA A 146 -8.37 4.92 -7.28
N VAL A 147 -9.52 4.38 -6.87
CA VAL A 147 -9.73 2.93 -6.79
C VAL A 147 -9.57 2.29 -8.17
N ALA A 148 -10.15 2.85 -9.23
CA ALA A 148 -9.98 2.34 -10.59
C ALA A 148 -8.50 2.31 -11.02
N GLU A 149 -7.78 3.41 -10.81
CA GLU A 149 -6.36 3.53 -11.12
C GLU A 149 -5.52 2.50 -10.37
N CYS A 150 -5.79 2.33 -9.07
CA CYS A 150 -5.14 1.34 -8.22
C CYS A 150 -5.38 -0.09 -8.70
N VAL A 151 -6.63 -0.42 -9.05
CA VAL A 151 -7.00 -1.73 -9.60
C VAL A 151 -6.28 -1.96 -10.92
N MET A 152 -6.30 -1.00 -11.86
CA MET A 152 -5.57 -1.14 -13.13
C MET A 152 -4.07 -1.36 -12.90
N LYS A 153 -3.47 -0.64 -11.94
CA LYS A 153 -2.03 -0.72 -11.66
C LYS A 153 -1.56 -2.10 -11.17
N LEU A 154 -2.36 -2.77 -10.34
CA LEU A 154 -1.98 -4.06 -9.73
C LEU A 154 -2.68 -5.29 -10.32
N CYS A 155 -3.84 -5.10 -10.93
CA CYS A 155 -4.72 -6.15 -11.39
C CYS A 155 -5.02 -6.07 -12.89
N GLY A 156 -4.66 -4.97 -13.56
CA GLY A 156 -4.91 -4.76 -14.99
C GLY A 156 -3.97 -5.55 -15.90
N PRO A 157 -4.22 -5.57 -17.22
CA PRO A 157 -3.43 -6.34 -18.18
C PRO A 157 -1.94 -6.00 -18.24
N GLY A 158 -1.58 -4.76 -17.88
CA GLY A 158 -0.20 -4.27 -17.82
C GLY A 158 0.38 -4.25 -16.41
N ALA A 159 -0.26 -4.91 -15.44
CA ALA A 159 0.23 -4.94 -14.07
C ALA A 159 1.61 -5.61 -13.98
N PRO A 160 2.54 -5.08 -13.15
CA PRO A 160 3.86 -5.67 -12.97
C PRO A 160 3.75 -7.03 -12.27
N GLN A 161 4.65 -7.94 -12.62
CA GLN A 161 4.78 -9.21 -11.92
C GLN A 161 5.57 -9.00 -10.62
N LEU A 162 4.84 -8.83 -9.51
CA LEU A 162 5.42 -8.72 -8.17
C LEU A 162 5.75 -10.11 -7.61
N ALA A 163 6.78 -10.19 -6.77
CA ALA A 163 7.18 -11.42 -6.09
C ALA A 163 6.16 -11.84 -5.03
N ASP A 164 5.65 -10.87 -4.25
CA ASP A 164 4.54 -11.06 -3.32
C ASP A 164 3.21 -10.66 -4.00
N SER A 165 2.25 -11.59 -4.08
CA SER A 165 0.95 -11.35 -4.70
C SER A 165 -0.14 -10.92 -3.71
N LYS A 166 0.17 -10.74 -2.42
CA LYS A 166 -0.84 -10.51 -1.37
C LYS A 166 -1.63 -9.22 -1.59
N LEU A 167 -0.99 -8.13 -2.04
CA LEU A 167 -1.71 -6.89 -2.26
C LEU A 167 -2.65 -6.99 -3.48
N ARG A 168 -2.19 -7.58 -4.59
CA ARG A 168 -3.03 -7.89 -5.76
C ARG A 168 -4.25 -8.72 -5.34
N ASN A 169 -4.05 -9.78 -4.56
CA ASN A 169 -5.13 -10.63 -4.06
C ASN A 169 -6.07 -9.88 -3.11
N THR A 170 -5.53 -9.02 -2.23
CA THR A 170 -6.31 -8.20 -1.30
C THR A 170 -7.22 -7.23 -2.05
N LEU A 171 -6.66 -6.50 -3.01
CA LEU A 171 -7.41 -5.52 -3.81
C LEU A 171 -8.48 -6.21 -4.66
N PHE A 172 -8.15 -7.36 -5.27
CA PHE A 172 -9.12 -8.16 -6.02
C PHE A 172 -10.26 -8.71 -5.16
N SER A 173 -9.96 -9.18 -3.95
CA SER A 173 -10.99 -9.65 -3.01
C SER A 173 -11.95 -8.52 -2.65
N TRP A 174 -11.41 -7.36 -2.27
CA TRP A 174 -12.22 -6.20 -1.93
C TRP A 174 -13.07 -5.75 -3.13
N LEU A 175 -12.50 -5.72 -4.34
CA LEU A 175 -13.23 -5.37 -5.56
C LEU A 175 -14.39 -6.33 -5.81
N SER A 176 -14.17 -7.64 -5.63
CA SER A 176 -15.19 -8.67 -5.84
C SER A 176 -16.34 -8.56 -4.85
N ASP A 177 -16.05 -8.21 -3.59
CA ASP A 177 -17.06 -8.02 -2.55
C ASP A 177 -17.85 -6.70 -2.75
N ASN A 178 -17.21 -5.68 -3.32
CA ASN A 178 -17.77 -4.34 -3.49
C ASN A 178 -18.11 -4.01 -4.95
N PHE A 179 -18.19 -5.02 -5.83
CA PHE A 179 -18.35 -4.81 -7.26
C PHE A 179 -19.61 -4.01 -7.63
N HIS A 180 -20.74 -4.35 -6.99
CA HIS A 180 -22.01 -3.64 -7.16
C HIS A 180 -21.95 -2.15 -6.80
N PHE A 181 -21.05 -1.78 -5.89
CA PHE A 181 -20.88 -0.42 -5.43
C PHE A 181 -20.01 0.37 -6.41
N VAL A 182 -18.83 -0.14 -6.76
CA VAL A 182 -17.89 0.57 -7.66
C VAL A 182 -18.41 0.72 -9.09
N THR A 183 -19.26 -0.20 -9.56
CA THR A 183 -19.88 -0.16 -10.90
C THR A 183 -20.97 0.91 -11.06
N ARG A 184 -21.38 1.59 -9.98
CA ARG A 184 -22.29 2.76 -10.06
C ARG A 184 -21.61 3.95 -10.72
N ASN A 185 -20.28 4.02 -10.66
CA ASN A 185 -19.51 5.05 -11.35
C ASN A 185 -19.36 4.67 -12.84
N PRO A 186 -19.76 5.57 -13.77
CA PRO A 186 -19.74 5.26 -15.20
C PRO A 186 -18.32 5.12 -15.76
N GLU A 187 -17.33 5.83 -15.23
CA GLU A 187 -15.93 5.70 -15.68
C GLU A 187 -15.34 4.35 -15.26
N PHE A 188 -15.61 3.92 -14.03
CA PHE A 188 -15.23 2.60 -13.54
C PHE A 188 -15.85 1.51 -14.40
N LYS A 189 -17.15 1.65 -14.72
CA LYS A 189 -17.87 0.73 -15.60
C LYS A 189 -17.25 0.68 -17.00
N ALA A 190 -16.92 1.82 -17.60
CA ALA A 190 -16.29 1.88 -18.91
C ALA A 190 -14.94 1.14 -18.95
N LYS A 191 -14.15 1.21 -17.86
CA LYS A 191 -12.88 0.47 -17.73
C LYS A 191 -13.05 -1.05 -17.64
N ILE A 192 -14.18 -1.52 -17.10
CA ILE A 192 -14.53 -2.94 -17.14
C ILE A 192 -14.89 -3.34 -18.57
N GLU A 193 -15.78 -2.58 -19.20
CA GLU A 193 -16.33 -2.91 -20.54
C GLU A 193 -15.25 -2.93 -21.62
N ASN A 194 -14.25 -2.04 -21.53
CA ASN A 194 -13.14 -2.01 -22.48
C ASN A 194 -11.98 -2.97 -22.11
N GLY A 195 -12.11 -3.75 -21.03
CA GLY A 195 -11.10 -4.73 -20.61
C GLY A 195 -9.82 -4.14 -20.04
N SER A 196 -9.79 -2.85 -19.67
CA SER A 196 -8.58 -2.22 -19.11
C SER A 196 -8.46 -2.40 -17.59
N LEU A 197 -9.54 -2.71 -16.88
CA LEU A 197 -9.55 -2.77 -15.42
C LEU A 197 -8.80 -3.99 -14.85
N LEU A 198 -9.07 -5.17 -15.40
CA LEU A 198 -8.56 -6.44 -14.90
C LEU A 198 -7.91 -7.23 -16.04
N ASP A 199 -6.83 -7.94 -15.71
CA ASP A 199 -6.26 -8.95 -16.60
C ASP A 199 -7.24 -10.11 -16.83
N THR A 200 -6.93 -10.97 -17.80
CA THR A 200 -7.80 -12.08 -18.20
C THR A 200 -8.06 -13.06 -17.05
N GLU A 201 -7.06 -13.30 -16.20
CA GLU A 201 -7.17 -14.24 -15.07
C GLU A 201 -8.16 -13.72 -14.01
N LEU A 202 -7.99 -12.47 -13.58
CA LEU A 202 -8.84 -11.83 -12.59
C LEU A 202 -10.24 -11.54 -13.13
N THR A 203 -10.36 -11.23 -14.42
CA THR A 203 -11.68 -11.09 -15.08
C THR A 203 -12.46 -12.40 -15.02
N ALA A 204 -11.83 -13.53 -15.37
CA ALA A 204 -12.47 -14.84 -15.27
C ALA A 204 -12.86 -15.16 -13.81
N LYS A 205 -11.96 -14.93 -12.85
CA LYS A 205 -12.23 -15.13 -11.42
C LYS A 205 -13.40 -14.26 -10.93
N LEU A 206 -13.49 -13.02 -11.38
CA LEU A 206 -14.58 -12.12 -11.01
C LEU A 206 -15.92 -12.64 -11.54
N LEU A 207 -15.98 -13.11 -12.80
CA LEU A 207 -17.20 -13.71 -13.37
C LEU A 207 -17.66 -14.92 -12.55
N PHE A 208 -16.73 -15.81 -12.17
CA PHE A 208 -17.06 -16.92 -11.29
C PHE A 208 -17.55 -16.47 -9.92
N ALA A 209 -16.89 -15.49 -9.29
CA ALA A 209 -17.30 -14.95 -7.99
C ALA A 209 -18.71 -14.35 -8.03
N LEU A 210 -19.03 -13.56 -9.06
CA LEU A 210 -20.34 -12.96 -9.25
C LEU A 210 -21.42 -14.02 -9.53
N SER A 211 -21.12 -15.04 -10.34
CA SER A 211 -22.06 -16.13 -10.61
C SER A 211 -22.43 -16.91 -9.34
N ALA A 212 -21.47 -17.15 -8.45
CA ALA A 212 -21.69 -17.81 -7.17
C ALA A 212 -22.54 -16.95 -6.22
N GLN A 213 -22.37 -15.62 -6.25
CA GLN A 213 -23.20 -14.70 -5.47
C GLN A 213 -24.66 -14.70 -5.94
N ILE A 214 -24.92 -14.79 -7.24
CA ILE A 214 -26.28 -14.89 -7.80
C ILE A 214 -26.95 -16.20 -7.39
N ALA A 215 -26.20 -17.30 -7.35
CA ALA A 215 -26.71 -18.61 -6.93
C ALA A 215 -26.93 -18.74 -5.40
N SER A 216 -26.43 -17.78 -4.61
CA SER A 216 -26.51 -17.81 -3.16
C SER A 216 -27.75 -17.06 -2.63
N PRO A 217 -28.47 -17.58 -1.61
CA PRO A 217 -29.55 -16.83 -0.98
C PRO A 217 -29.02 -15.54 -0.33
N PRO A 218 -29.84 -14.48 -0.23
CA PRO A 218 -29.38 -13.15 0.21
C PRO A 218 -28.74 -13.19 1.60
N ARG A 219 -27.47 -12.77 1.69
CA ARG A 219 -26.76 -12.59 2.97
C ARG A 219 -27.48 -11.52 3.80
N LYS A 220 -28.01 -11.90 4.97
CA LYS A 220 -28.51 -10.95 5.98
C LYS A 220 -27.37 -10.02 6.37
N LYS A 221 -27.49 -8.72 6.03
CA LYS A 221 -26.58 -7.67 6.54
C LYS A 221 -26.53 -7.76 8.06
N ARG A 222 -25.34 -7.96 8.63
CA ARG A 222 -25.12 -7.84 10.08
C ARG A 222 -25.41 -6.39 10.46
N ARG A 223 -26.57 -6.16 11.07
CA ARG A 223 -26.92 -4.89 11.69
C ARG A 223 -26.00 -4.74 12.91
N VAL A 224 -25.00 -3.86 12.83
CA VAL A 224 -24.21 -3.47 14.01
C VAL A 224 -25.20 -2.79 14.96
N GLN A 225 -25.48 -3.44 16.09
CA GLN A 225 -26.36 -2.92 17.11
C GLN A 225 -25.51 -2.01 18.00
N THR A 226 -25.59 -0.69 17.78
CA THR A 226 -24.98 0.29 18.66
C THR A 226 -25.69 0.23 20.01
N VAL A 227 -25.04 -0.39 21.00
CA VAL A 227 -25.52 -0.39 22.39
C VAL A 227 -25.12 0.95 23.01
N TYR A 228 -26.08 1.86 23.15
CA TYR A 228 -25.92 3.04 24.00
C TYR A 228 -25.94 2.60 25.47
N LEU A 229 -24.79 2.64 26.13
CA LEU A 229 -24.70 2.60 27.59
C LEU A 229 -25.20 3.94 28.14
N ARG A 230 -26.41 3.94 28.72
CA ARG A 230 -26.91 5.03 29.56
C ARG A 230 -26.21 4.92 30.92
N SER A 231 -25.36 5.89 31.23
CA SER A 231 -24.87 6.11 32.58
C SER A 231 -25.96 6.81 33.40
N GLU A 232 -26.58 6.09 34.33
CA GLU A 232 -27.33 6.72 35.43
C GLU A 232 -26.33 7.02 36.56
N HIS A 233 -26.15 8.30 36.86
CA HIS A 233 -25.52 8.75 38.10
C HIS A 233 -26.57 8.77 39.22
N PRO A 234 -26.27 8.28 40.43
CA PRO A 234 -26.94 8.72 41.65
C PRO A 234 -26.48 10.12 42.07
#